data_AF-A0A496NIH1-F1
#
_entry.id   AF-A0A496NIH1-F1
#
_cell.length_a   1.000
_cell.length_b   1.000
_cell.length_c   1.000
_cell.angle_alpha   90.00
_cell.angle_beta   90.00
_cell.angle_gamma   90.00
#
_symmetry.space_group_name_H-M   'P 1'
#
loop_
_entity.id
_entity.type
_entity.pdbx_description
1 polymer ?
#
loop_
_entity_poly.entity_id
_entity_poly.type
_entity_poly.pdbx_seq_one_letter_code
_entity_poly.pdbx_strand_id
1 'polypeptide(L)'
;MSLPMQLDVIGAIPTDYDQYQYIKVFALVDAKNGVGGVSQAFKYYNLDDWAKFKHIKKGEIHQANCTVYFEGKGNGDKSEVVIETIEFVGKPKQA
;
A
#
# COMPACT_ATOMS: atom_id res chain seq x y z
N MET A 1 9.65 -11.13 9.07
CA MET A 1 10.10 -11.68 7.77
C MET A 1 9.39 -10.91 6.70
N SER A 2 10.13 -10.36 5.74
CA SER A 2 9.55 -9.62 4.62
C SER A 2 9.25 -10.55 3.45
N LEU A 3 8.18 -10.26 2.71
CA LEU A 3 7.68 -11.04 1.58
C LEU A 3 7.46 -10.13 0.37
N PRO A 4 7.77 -10.59 -0.85
CA PRO A 4 7.42 -9.84 -2.05
C PRO A 4 5.91 -9.88 -2.28
N MET A 5 5.35 -8.76 -2.72
CA MET A 5 3.94 -8.61 -3.07
C MET A 5 3.82 -7.60 -4.22
N GLN A 6 2.90 -7.84 -5.14
CA GLN A 6 2.52 -6.86 -6.14
C GLN A 6 1.20 -6.21 -5.73
N LEU A 7 1.14 -4.88 -5.80
CA LEU A 7 -0.02 -4.10 -5.43
C LEU A 7 -0.48 -3.24 -6.60
N ASP A 8 -1.80 -3.18 -6.80
CA ASP A 8 -2.45 -2.24 -7.71
C ASP A 8 -2.84 -0.99 -6.92
N VAL A 9 -1.93 -0.02 -6.85
CA VAL A 9 -2.06 1.19 -6.05
C VAL A 9 -3.00 2.18 -6.73
N ILE A 10 -4.00 2.64 -6.00
CA ILE A 10 -5.04 3.57 -6.49
C ILE A 10 -4.99 4.94 -5.80
N GLY A 11 -4.10 5.10 -4.82
CA GLY A 11 -3.89 6.36 -4.12
C GLY A 11 -3.03 6.20 -2.89
N ALA A 12 -2.60 7.32 -2.33
CA ALA A 12 -1.96 7.37 -1.02
C ALA A 12 -2.20 8.72 -0.36
N ILE A 13 -2.13 8.76 0.97
CA ILE A 13 -2.20 10.01 1.75
C ILE A 13 -1.16 9.99 2.87
N PRO A 14 -0.46 11.11 3.15
CA PRO A 14 0.33 11.23 4.36
C PRO A 14 -0.62 11.27 5.56
N THR A 15 -0.33 10.48 6.58
CA THR A 15 -1.02 10.51 7.87
C THR A 15 -0.08 11.17 8.87
N ASP A 16 -0.52 12.28 9.46
CA ASP A 16 0.26 13.07 10.41
C ASP A 16 -0.45 13.10 11.76
N TYR A 17 -0.13 12.10 12.59
CA TYR A 17 -0.43 12.11 14.02
C TYR A 17 0.91 12.13 14.75
N ASP A 18 1.02 12.93 15.83
CA ASP A 18 2.27 13.26 16.55
C ASP A 18 3.22 12.07 16.85
N GLN A 19 2.72 10.82 16.87
CA GLN A 19 3.52 9.60 17.13
C GLN A 19 3.38 8.51 16.06
N TYR A 20 2.59 8.71 15.02
CA TYR A 20 2.28 7.70 13.99
C TYR A 20 2.27 8.33 12.60
N GLN A 21 3.41 8.88 12.19
CA GLN A 21 3.57 9.41 10.85
C GLN A 21 3.87 8.27 9.86
N TYR A 22 3.03 8.13 8.84
CA TYR A 22 3.22 7.19 7.75
C TYR A 22 2.42 7.61 6.52
N ILE A 23 2.82 7.13 5.35
CA ILE A 23 2.02 7.19 4.13
C ILE A 23 1.04 6.02 4.17
N LYS A 24 -0.27 6.33 4.14
CA LYS A 24 -1.33 5.35 3.99
C LYS A 24 -1.52 5.08 2.50
N VAL A 25 -1.13 3.90 2.04
CA VAL A 25 -1.21 3.48 0.63
C VAL A 25 -2.48 2.67 0.44
N PHE A 26 -3.30 3.04 -0.55
CA PHE A 26 -4.52 2.33 -0.92
C PHE A 26 -4.25 1.48 -2.17
N ALA A 27 -4.50 0.18 -2.08
CA ALA A 27 -4.37 -0.72 -3.22
C ALA A 27 -5.59 -1.63 -3.36
N LEU A 28 -5.82 -2.09 -4.58
CA LEU A 28 -6.78 -3.16 -4.89
C LEU A 28 -6.12 -4.50 -4.59
N VAL A 29 -6.83 -5.34 -3.85
CA VAL A 29 -6.44 -6.74 -3.59
C VAL A 29 -7.59 -7.65 -3.99
N ASP A 30 -7.26 -8.82 -4.56
CA ASP A 30 -8.26 -9.79 -4.96
C ASP A 30 -9.07 -10.27 -3.76
N ALA A 31 -10.39 -10.24 -3.87
CA ALA A 31 -11.24 -10.93 -2.91
C ALA A 31 -10.97 -12.43 -3.00
N LYS A 32 -10.86 -13.13 -1.85
CA LYS A 32 -10.83 -14.60 -1.84
C LYS A 32 -12.02 -15.11 -2.67
N ASN A 33 -11.73 -15.93 -3.68
CA ASN A 33 -12.66 -16.51 -4.67
C ASN A 33 -12.91 -15.70 -5.96
N GLY A 34 -12.09 -14.68 -6.26
CA GLY A 34 -11.87 -14.21 -7.63
C GLY A 34 -13.01 -13.39 -8.27
N VAL A 35 -13.94 -12.87 -7.48
CA VAL A 35 -14.97 -11.93 -7.98
C VAL A 35 -14.79 -10.58 -7.29
N GLY A 36 -14.14 -9.65 -8.01
CA GLY A 36 -13.92 -8.27 -7.60
C GLY A 36 -12.65 -8.03 -6.79
N GLY A 37 -12.19 -6.78 -6.79
CA GLY A 37 -11.12 -6.30 -5.93
C GLY A 37 -11.69 -5.53 -4.74
N VAL A 38 -11.14 -5.74 -3.55
CA VAL A 38 -11.41 -4.89 -2.39
C VAL A 38 -10.29 -3.88 -2.22
N SER A 39 -10.62 -2.65 -1.83
CA SER A 39 -9.59 -1.67 -1.47
C SER A 39 -9.08 -1.96 -0.07
N GLN A 40 -7.77 -2.12 0.07
CA GLN A 40 -7.09 -2.28 1.34
C GLN A 40 -6.07 -1.16 1.54
N ALA A 41 -5.94 -0.71 2.79
CA ALA A 41 -4.95 0.27 3.19
C ALA A 41 -3.73 -0.42 3.82
N PHE A 42 -2.55 0.04 3.42
CA PHE A 42 -1.25 -0.41 3.91
C PHE A 42 -0.51 0.76 4.54
N LYS A 43 0.32 0.48 5.55
CA LYS A 43 1.23 1.47 6.13
C LYS A 43 2.53 1.49 5.35
N TYR A 44 3.09 2.67 5.15
CA TYR A 44 4.43 2.86 4.60
C TYR A 44 5.15 3.97 5.38
N TYR A 45 6.16 3.61 6.17
CA TYR A 45 6.77 4.52 7.14
C TYR A 45 7.84 5.45 6.53
N ASN A 46 8.29 5.22 5.29
CA ASN A 46 9.26 6.10 4.65
C ASN A 46 8.58 7.33 4.04
N LEU A 47 8.57 8.43 4.78
CA LEU A 47 7.91 9.68 4.38
C LEU A 47 8.62 10.42 3.24
N ASP A 48 9.93 10.23 3.08
CA ASP A 48 10.73 10.88 2.03
C ASP A 48 10.24 10.48 0.62
N ASP A 49 9.65 9.29 0.54
CA ASP A 49 9.09 8.75 -0.69
C ASP A 49 7.69 9.29 -1.02
N TRP A 50 7.14 10.26 -0.26
CA TRP A 50 5.83 10.86 -0.57
C TRP A 50 5.77 11.43 -1.99
N ALA A 51 6.87 11.99 -2.50
CA ALA A 51 6.95 12.49 -3.87
C ALA A 51 6.63 11.41 -4.91
N LYS A 52 6.94 10.13 -4.62
CA LYS A 52 6.62 8.99 -5.48
C LYS A 52 5.12 8.79 -5.65
N PHE A 53 4.25 9.30 -4.77
CA PHE A 53 2.80 9.07 -4.87
C PHE A 53 2.02 10.22 -5.50
N LYS A 54 2.63 11.40 -5.63
CA LYS A 54 1.95 12.62 -6.13
C LYS A 54 1.49 12.52 -7.59
N HIS A 55 2.02 11.57 -8.35
CA HIS A 55 1.65 11.34 -9.75
C HIS A 55 0.34 10.56 -9.91
N ILE A 56 -0.18 9.93 -8.85
CA ILE A 56 -1.39 9.11 -8.90
C ILE A 56 -2.63 10.00 -9.01
N LYS A 57 -3.35 9.91 -10.13
CA LYS A 57 -4.60 10.65 -10.34
C LYS A 57 -5.81 9.78 -10.04
N LYS A 58 -6.94 10.44 -9.75
CA LYS A 58 -8.23 9.77 -9.57
C LYS A 58 -8.56 8.91 -10.79
N GLY A 59 -8.86 7.63 -10.55
CA GLY A 59 -9.24 6.67 -11.59
C GLY A 59 -8.06 5.97 -12.27
N GLU A 60 -6.82 6.24 -11.85
CA GLU A 60 -5.64 5.51 -12.31
C GLU A 60 -5.28 4.38 -11.35
N ILE A 61 -4.91 3.23 -11.92
CA ILE A 61 -4.35 2.08 -11.22
C ILE A 61 -2.88 2.00 -11.58
N HIS A 62 -2.01 2.08 -10.57
CA HIS A 62 -0.55 2.05 -10.69
C HIS A 62 -0.02 0.75 -10.08
N GLN A 63 0.52 -0.11 -10.92
CA GLN A 63 1.11 -1.37 -10.47
C GLN A 63 2.44 -1.08 -9.76
N ALA A 64 2.66 -1.67 -8.59
CA ALA A 64 3.87 -1.51 -7.82
C ALA A 64 4.40 -2.84 -7.29
N ASN A 65 5.70 -3.04 -7.41
CA ASN A 65 6.41 -4.14 -6.77
C ASN A 65 6.78 -3.70 -5.36
N CYS A 66 6.29 -4.44 -4.37
CA CYS A 66 6.46 -4.14 -2.96
C CYS A 66 7.16 -5.27 -2.23
N THR A 67 7.85 -4.93 -1.16
CA THR A 67 8.24 -5.86 -0.12
C THR A 67 7.46 -5.50 1.14
N VAL A 68 6.80 -6.47 1.77
CA VAL A 68 5.91 -6.24 2.93
C VAL A 68 6.30 -7.11 4.11
N TYR A 69 6.05 -6.65 5.33
CA TYR A 69 6.16 -7.47 6.53
C TYR A 69 4.89 -7.37 7.38
N PHE A 70 4.72 -8.32 8.28
CA PHE A 70 3.60 -8.35 9.22
C PHE A 70 4.00 -7.69 10.54
N GLU A 71 3.35 -6.57 10.87
CA GLU A 71 3.44 -5.92 12.17
C GLU A 71 2.38 -6.53 13.08
N GLY A 72 2.82 -7.35 14.05
CA GLY A 72 1.92 -7.90 15.06
C GLY A 72 1.61 -6.85 16.11
N LYS A 73 0.32 -6.57 16.38
CA LYS A 73 -0.06 -5.96 17.65
C LYS A 73 0.11 -7.04 18.70
N GLY A 74 1.00 -6.84 19.69
CA GLY A 74 1.52 -7.84 20.64
C GLY A 74 0.54 -8.71 21.45
N ASN A 75 -0.76 -8.76 21.12
CA ASN A 75 -1.81 -9.49 21.80
C ASN A 75 -2.51 -10.51 20.87
N GLY A 76 -1.80 -11.10 19.93
CA GLY A 76 -2.25 -12.28 19.16
C GLY A 76 -3.34 -12.07 18.11
N ASP A 77 -3.98 -10.90 18.01
CA ASP A 77 -5.26 -10.85 17.29
C ASP A 77 -5.26 -10.24 15.88
N LYS A 78 -4.33 -9.36 15.46
CA LYS A 78 -4.30 -8.88 14.05
C LYS A 78 -2.88 -8.50 13.65
N SER A 79 -2.33 -9.20 12.67
CA SER A 79 -1.13 -8.77 11.95
C SER A 79 -1.54 -7.73 10.91
N GLU A 80 -0.98 -6.52 11.00
CA GLU A 80 -1.11 -5.51 9.94
C GLU A 80 -0.02 -5.74 8.89
N VAL A 81 -0.35 -5.55 7.61
CA VAL A 81 0.63 -5.62 6.53
C VAL A 81 1.24 -4.23 6.34
N VAL A 82 2.55 -4.15 6.48
CA VAL A 82 3.34 -2.92 6.34
C VAL A 82 4.23 -3.04 5.12
N ILE A 83 4.23 -2.01 4.28
CA ILE A 83 5.14 -1.89 3.14
C ILE A 83 6.51 -1.47 3.67
N GLU A 84 7.53 -2.22 3.29
CA GLU A 84 8.94 -1.91 3.56
C GLU A 84 9.56 -1.15 2.38
N THR A 85 9.31 -1.63 1.16
CA THR A 85 9.76 -1.00 -0.09
C THR A 85 8.64 -0.99 -1.12
N ILE A 86 8.65 0.01 -2.00
CA ILE A 86 7.67 0.16 -3.07
C ILE A 86 8.32 0.78 -4.31
N GLU A 87 8.17 0.12 -5.45
CA GLU A 87 8.66 0.58 -6.75
C GLU A 87 7.52 0.49 -7.78
N PHE A 88 7.12 1.64 -8.33
CA PHE A 88 6.09 1.71 -9.36
C PHE A 88 6.60 1.20 -10.70
N VAL A 89 5.78 0.41 -11.40
CA VAL A 89 6.16 -0.23 -12.66
C VAL A 89 5.13 0.02 -13.76
N GLY A 90 5.65 0.17 -14.99
CA GLY A 90 4.82 0.32 -16.18
C GLY A 90 4.12 1.69 -16.27
N LYS A 91 3.04 1.72 -17.07
CA LYS A 91 2.17 2.89 -17.19
C LYS A 91 0.88 2.64 -16.41
N PRO A 92 0.23 3.69 -15.87
CA PRO A 92 -1.07 3.53 -15.23
C PRO A 92 -2.10 2.93 -16.18
N LYS A 93 -3.02 2.15 -15.61
CA LYS A 93 -4.24 1.68 -16.29
C LYS A 93 -5.43 2.51 -15.80
N GLN A 94 -6.45 2.64 -16.63
CA GLN A 94 -7.73 3.21 -16.19
C GLN A 94 -8.52 2.13 -15.44
N ALA A 95 -9.14 2.51 -14.32
CA ALA A 95 -10.05 1.68 -13.53
C ALA A 95 -11.40 1.46 -14.22
#